data_AF-A0A960JXD6-F1
#
_entry.id   AF-A0A960JXD6-F1
#
_cell.length_a   1.000
_cell.length_b   1.000
_cell.length_c   1.000
_cell.angle_alpha   90.00
_cell.angle_beta   90.00
_cell.angle_gamma   90.00
#
_symmetry.space_group_name_H-M   'P 1'
#
loop_
_entity.id
_entity.type
_entity.pdbx_description
1 polymer ?
#
loop_
_entity_poly.entity_id
_entity_poly.type
_entity_poly.pdbx_seq_one_letter_code
_entity_poly.pdbx_strand_id
1 'polypeptide(L)' 'KDGKELLVVELKKGRASDHVVGQIQRYMGFVQDELAEAGQSVRGVIIALDDDLRIRRALRVAAGIEFYRYQVSFRLVRA' A
#
# COMPACT_ATOMS: atom_id res chain seq x y z
N LYS A 1 -3.63 -3.89 19.16
CA LYS A 1 -2.59 -4.52 18.30
C LYS A 1 -1.35 -4.74 19.15
N ASP A 2 -0.53 -5.74 18.84
CA ASP A 2 0.57 -6.27 19.66
C ASP A 2 1.94 -5.60 19.40
N GLY A 3 2.00 -4.57 18.55
CA GLY A 3 3.21 -3.80 18.28
C GLY A 3 4.25 -4.52 17.43
N LYS A 4 3.95 -5.71 16.89
CA LYS A 4 4.91 -6.52 16.12
C LYS A 4 5.00 -6.16 14.64
N GLU A 5 4.12 -5.29 14.15
CA GLU A 5 4.02 -4.97 12.73
C GLU A 5 3.91 -3.46 12.51
N LEU A 6 4.80 -2.94 11.66
CA LEU A 6 4.72 -1.60 11.09
C LEU A 6 4.05 -1.68 9.72
N LEU A 7 3.07 -0.81 9.48
CA LEU A 7 2.32 -0.77 8.24
C LEU A 7 2.63 0.51 7.46
N VAL A 8 3.18 0.35 6.27
CA VAL A 8 3.40 1.43 5.30
C VAL A 8 2.18 1.51 4.38
N VAL A 9 1.58 2.69 4.26
CA VAL A 9 0.39 2.89 3.42
C VAL A 9 0.70 3.89 2.31
N GLU A 10 0.51 3.47 1.05
CA GLU A 10 0.64 4.31 -0.14
C GLU A 10 -0.74 4.51 -0.78
N LEU A 11 -1.24 5.75 -0.75
CA LEU A 11 -2.57 6.11 -1.27
C LEU A 11 -2.47 6.81 -2.62
N LYS A 12 -3.23 6.34 -3.61
CA LYS A 12 -3.38 6.98 -4.92
C LYS A 12 -4.82 7.39 -5.18
N LYS A 13 -5.04 8.66 -5.56
CA LYS A 13 -6.36 9.22 -5.93
C LYS A 13 -6.99 8.57 -7.17
N GLY A 14 -6.19 7.99 -8.04
CA GLY A 14 -6.62 7.47 -9.34
C GLY A 14 -6.16 6.04 -9.57
N ARG A 15 -5.95 5.70 -10.85
CA ARG A 15 -5.34 4.43 -11.23
C ARG A 15 -3.90 4.36 -10.72
N ALA A 16 -3.56 3.24 -10.11
CA ALA A 16 -2.20 2.94 -9.72
C ALA A 16 -1.46 2.20 -10.85
N SER A 17 -0.25 2.67 -11.20
CA SER A 17 0.66 1.97 -12.12
C SER A 17 1.69 1.16 -11.35
N ASP A 18 2.43 0.28 -12.03
CA ASP A 18 3.51 -0.54 -11.44
C ASP A 18 4.61 0.28 -10.74
N HIS A 19 4.80 1.55 -11.09
CA HIS A 19 5.72 2.46 -10.39
C HIS A 19 5.42 2.59 -8.89
N VAL A 20 4.16 2.43 -8.46
CA VAL A 20 3.78 2.54 -7.04
C VAL A 20 4.36 1.39 -6.21
N VAL A 21 4.62 0.23 -6.82
CA VAL A 21 5.26 -0.91 -6.14
C VAL A 21 6.67 -0.55 -5.73
N GLY A 22 7.43 0.10 -6.61
CA GLY A 22 8.77 0.59 -6.28
C GLY A 22 8.75 1.72 -5.24
N GLN A 23 7.70 2.56 -5.23
CA GLN A 23 7.53 3.60 -4.20
C GLN A 23 7.37 2.98 -2.81
N ILE A 24 6.39 2.08 -2.65
CA ILE A 24 6.14 1.47 -1.35
C ILE A 24 7.30 0.59 -0.89
N GLN A 25 7.99 -0.12 -1.80
CA GLN A 25 9.18 -0.89 -1.45
C GLN A 25 10.31 -0.04 -0.86
N ARG A 26 10.55 1.16 -1.40
CA ARG A 26 11.56 2.08 -0.84
C ARG A 26 11.17 2.54 0.56
N TYR A 27 9.89 2.84 0.77
CA TYR A 27 9.40 3.22 2.09
C TYR A 27 9.46 2.06 3.07
N MET A 28 9.07 0.85 2.66
CA MET A 28 9.19 -0.34 3.49
C MET A 28 10.65 -0.62 3.86
N GLY A 29 11.58 -0.48 2.93
CA GLY A 29 13.02 -0.63 3.20
C GLY A 29 13.51 0.40 4.23
N PHE A 30 13.19 1.68 4.04
CA PHE A 30 13.54 2.71 5.02
C PHE A 30 12.94 2.43 6.41
N VAL A 31 11.66 2.04 6.48
CA VAL A 31 11.01 1.71 7.75
C VAL A 31 11.66 0.48 8.39
N GLN A 32 12.05 -0.51 7.60
CA GLN A 32 12.71 -1.72 8.07
C GLN A 32 14.11 -1.42 8.65
N ASP A 33 14.86 -0.51 8.03
CA ASP A 33 16.24 -0.21 8.41
C ASP A 33 16.32 0.81 9.55
N GLU A 34 15.43 1.81 9.57
CA GLU A 34 15.55 2.97 10.45
C GLU A 34 14.54 3.00 11.60
N LEU A 35 13.38 2.34 11.45
CA LEU A 35 12.26 2.47 12.40
C LEU A 35 11.86 1.15 13.06
N ALA A 36 12.06 0.02 12.40
CA ALA A 36 11.66 -1.29 12.93
C ALA A 36 12.63 -1.75 14.02
N GLU A 37 12.08 -2.08 15.18
CA GLU A 37 12.81 -2.70 16.28
C GLU A 37 12.99 -4.21 16.06
N ALA A 38 13.89 -4.83 16.81
CA ALA A 38 14.13 -6.26 16.74
C ALA A 38 12.83 -7.05 16.99
N GLY A 39 12.48 -7.93 16.03
CA GLY A 39 11.26 -8.73 16.09
C GLY A 39 10.01 -8.05 15.52
N GLN A 40 10.12 -6.82 15.04
CA GLN A 40 9.06 -6.18 14.25
C GLN A 40 9.20 -6.52 12.76
N SER A 41 8.06 -6.69 12.08
CA SER A 41 7.99 -6.85 10.63
C SER A 41 7.39 -5.62 9.97
N VAL A 42 7.81 -5.32 8.74
CA VAL A 42 7.22 -4.25 7.93
C VAL A 42 6.32 -4.83 6.85
N ARG A 43 5.09 -4.34 6.74
CA ARG A 43 4.16 -4.66 5.65
C ARG A 43 3.75 -3.41 4.89
N GLY A 44 3.47 -3.59 3.61
CA GLY A 44 3.00 -2.53 2.71
C GLY A 44 1.55 -2.71 2.33
N VAL A 45 0.82 -1.61 2.26
CA VAL A 45 -0.53 -1.54 1.70
C VAL A 45 -0.59 -0.43 0.66
N ILE A 46 -1.02 -0.79 -0.55
CA ILE A 46 -1.34 0.18 -1.61
C ILE A 46 -2.85 0.32 -1.69
N ILE A 47 -3.35 1.55 -1.67
CA ILE A 47 -4.79 1.86 -1.76
C ILE A 47 -5.01 2.74 -3.01
N ALA A 48 -5.87 2.31 -3.93
CA ALA A 48 -6.15 3.05 -5.16
C ALA A 48 -7.59 2.87 -5.66
N LEU A 49 -8.04 3.72 -6.60
CA LEU A 49 -9.39 3.61 -7.19
C LEU A 49 -9.50 2.43 -8.15
N ASP A 50 -8.44 2.22 -8.93
CA ASP A 50 -8.38 1.28 -10.04
C ASP A 50 -6.97 0.73 -10.20
N ASP A 51 -6.87 -0.46 -10.79
CA ASP A 51 -5.64 -1.18 -11.04
C ASP A 51 -5.57 -1.61 -12.50
N ASP A 52 -4.35 -1.74 -13.03
CA ASP A 52 -4.11 -2.28 -14.36
C ASP A 52 -3.39 -3.64 -14.32
N LEU A 53 -3.21 -4.25 -15.49
CA LEU A 53 -2.54 -5.54 -15.59
C LEU A 53 -1.06 -5.47 -15.16
N ARG A 54 -0.40 -4.30 -15.26
CA ARG A 54 1.01 -4.13 -14.91
C ARG A 54 1.20 -4.19 -13.40
N ILE A 55 0.41 -3.41 -12.65
CA ILE A 55 0.47 -3.44 -11.18
C ILE A 55 0.06 -4.81 -10.63
N ARG A 56 -0.96 -5.47 -11.20
CA ARG A 56 -1.33 -6.85 -10.80
C ARG A 56 -0.18 -7.83 -10.99
N ARG A 57 0.54 -7.74 -12.10
CA ARG A 57 1.71 -8.59 -12.39
C ARG A 57 2.85 -8.30 -11.43
N ALA A 58 3.15 -7.02 -11.17
CA ALA A 58 4.18 -6.62 -10.23
C ALA A 58 3.88 -7.11 -8.80
N LEU A 59 2.63 -6.96 -8.35
CA LEU A 59 2.20 -7.41 -7.02
C LEU A 59 2.22 -8.93 -6.85
N ARG A 60 2.04 -9.71 -7.92
CA ARG A 60 2.03 -11.19 -7.84
C ARG A 60 3.33 -11.78 -7.26
N VAL A 61 4.44 -11.07 -7.40
CA VAL A 61 5.76 -11.48 -6.89
C VAL A 61 6.28 -10.57 -5.78
N ALA A 62 5.54 -9.51 -5.43
CA ALA A 62 5.93 -8.58 -4.39
C ALA A 62 5.45 -9.07 -3.02
N ALA A 63 6.32 -9.76 -2.30
CA ALA A 63 6.02 -10.27 -0.97
C ALA A 63 5.75 -9.12 0.02
N GLY A 64 4.80 -9.34 0.95
CA GLY A 64 4.51 -8.40 2.03
C GLY A 64 3.78 -7.12 1.62
N ILE A 65 3.28 -7.04 0.38
CA ILE A 65 2.49 -5.90 -0.12
C ILE A 65 1.07 -6.36 -0.46
N GLU A 66 0.09 -5.73 0.19
CA GLU A 66 -1.33 -5.90 -0.12
C GLU A 66 -1.84 -4.73 -0.97
N PHE A 67 -2.86 -4.98 -1.78
CA PHE A 67 -3.51 -3.97 -2.61
C PHE A 67 -5.01 -3.93 -2.34
N TYR A 68 -5.52 -2.73 -2.05
CA TYR A 68 -6.93 -2.47 -1.80
C TYR A 68 -7.47 -1.47 -2.81
N ARG A 69 -8.67 -1.76 -3.33
CA ARG A 69 -9.45 -0.79 -4.08
C ARG A 69 -10.40 -0.08 -3.14
N TYR A 70 -10.41 1.25 -3.15
CA TYR A 70 -11.46 1.99 -2.44
C TYR A 70 -12.62 2.29 -3.38
N GLN A 71 -13.83 2.25 -2.82
CA GLN A 71 -15.05 2.64 -3.50
C GLN A 71 -15.65 3.85 -2.79
N VAL A 72 -16.04 4.86 -3.56
CA VAL A 72 -16.69 6.06 -3.02
C VAL A 72 -18.19 5.89 -3.15
N SER A 73 -18.89 5.90 -2.01
CA SER A 73 -20.34 6.02 -1.95
C SER A 73 -20.68 7.40 -1.42
N PHE A 74 -21.40 8.21 -2.20
CA PHE A 74 -21.86 9.51 -1.74
C PHE A 74 -23.35 9.68 -2.04
N ARG A 75 -24.04 10.36 -1.13
CA ARG A 75 -25.42 10.79 -1.27
C ARG A 75 -25.44 12.32 -1.23
N LEU A 76 -26.02 12.91 -2.27
CA LEU A 76 -26.21 14.35 -2.32
C LEU A 76 -27.42 14.71 -1.47
N VAL A 77 -27.24 15.66 -0.56
CA VAL A 77 -28.32 16.29 0.20
C VAL A 77 -28.31 17.78 -0.17
N ARG A 78 -29.48 18.43 -0.05
CA ARG A 78 -29.58 19.87 -0.30
C ARG A 78 -28.78 20.62 0.77
N ALA A 79 -28.08 21.68 0.36
CA ALA A 79 -27.41 22.60 1.28
C ALA A 79 -28.41 23.30 2.20
#